data_AF-A0A218WPZ4-F1
#
_entry.id   AF-A0A218WPZ4-F1
#
_cell.length_a   1.000
_cell.length_b   1.000
_cell.length_c   1.000
_cell.angle_alpha   90.00
_cell.angle_beta   90.00
_cell.angle_gamma   90.00
#
_symmetry.space_group_name_H-M   'P 1'
#
loop_
_entity.id
_entity.type
_entity.pdbx_description
1 polymer ?
#
loop_
_entity_poly.entity_id
_entity_poly.type
_entity_poly.pdbx_seq_one_letter_code
_entity_poly.pdbx_strand_id
1 'polypeptide(L)'
;MKAWLRICDDSPKSNGHPSPLLFPLLLLVAHPITTLFNFTVSRNPSQLDASFPNQIWSSPNKTFFIGLLPAPSSSSSFVAAITYFDRSVLVLSTPSSVDRSCSLRLLPTGNLVLSHGDGSTVWSSNTSSKGVSSSFLDDSGKLILRNATGITLWSSFDHPIDSFTFTFSAFSSKFRKSD
;
A
#
# COMPACT_ATOMS: atom_id res chain seq x y z
N MET A 1 -38.29 -49.45 -32.57
CA MET A 1 -37.47 -50.60 -32.12
C MET A 1 -38.00 -50.99 -30.73
N LYS A 2 -38.91 -51.96 -30.64
CA LYS A 2 -38.71 -53.34 -30.08
C LYS A 2 -37.89 -53.35 -28.77
N ALA A 3 -38.27 -53.99 -27.65
CA ALA A 3 -39.46 -54.74 -27.24
C ALA A 3 -39.35 -55.01 -25.71
N TRP A 4 -40.51 -55.14 -25.07
CA TRP A 4 -40.90 -55.96 -23.91
C TRP A 4 -39.86 -56.77 -23.10
N LEU A 5 -39.97 -56.71 -21.76
CA LEU A 5 -40.35 -57.88 -20.94
C LEU A 5 -40.94 -57.46 -19.57
N ARG A 6 -42.18 -57.90 -19.29
CA ARG A 6 -42.78 -58.02 -17.94
C ARG A 6 -42.46 -59.42 -17.41
N ILE A 7 -42.11 -59.54 -16.13
CA ILE A 7 -42.51 -60.67 -15.27
C ILE A 7 -42.88 -60.09 -13.90
N CYS A 8 -44.03 -60.50 -13.37
CA CYS A 8 -44.62 -60.06 -12.11
C CYS A 8 -44.20 -60.96 -10.92
N ASP A 9 -44.32 -60.35 -9.73
CA ASP A 9 -44.70 -60.92 -8.42
C ASP A 9 -43.86 -62.03 -7.78
N ASP A 10 -43.35 -61.79 -6.57
CA ASP A 10 -44.02 -62.22 -5.33
C ASP A 10 -43.27 -61.66 -4.10
N SER A 11 -44.00 -61.21 -3.08
CA SER A 11 -43.43 -60.82 -1.77
C SER A 11 -43.51 -61.98 -0.78
N PRO A 12 -42.64 -62.01 0.23
CA PRO A 12 -43.17 -62.13 1.58
C PRO A 12 -42.52 -61.17 2.60
N LYS A 13 -43.38 -60.70 3.52
CA LYS A 13 -43.07 -59.88 4.71
C LYS A 13 -42.33 -60.69 5.78
N SER A 14 -41.45 -60.05 6.57
CA SER A 14 -41.22 -60.28 8.02
C SER A 14 -39.87 -59.67 8.45
N ASN A 15 -39.82 -58.50 9.10
CA ASN A 15 -39.78 -58.24 10.56
C ASN A 15 -38.36 -58.14 11.18
N GLY A 16 -38.01 -56.94 11.68
CA GLY A 16 -37.30 -56.77 12.96
C GLY A 16 -35.77 -56.59 12.96
N HIS A 17 -35.29 -55.34 12.99
CA HIS A 17 -34.47 -54.71 14.07
C HIS A 17 -33.68 -53.49 13.55
N PRO A 18 -33.70 -52.33 14.23
CA PRO A 18 -32.86 -51.19 13.87
C PRO A 18 -31.50 -51.28 14.57
N SER A 19 -30.41 -51.10 13.82
CA SER A 19 -29.09 -50.80 14.39
C SER A 19 -28.73 -49.35 14.05
N PRO A 20 -28.45 -48.48 15.04
CA PRO A 20 -28.01 -47.12 14.79
C PRO A 20 -26.49 -47.14 14.62
N LEU A 21 -26.00 -47.00 13.39
CA LEU A 21 -24.59 -46.74 13.17
C LEU A 21 -24.29 -45.28 13.52
N LEU A 22 -23.63 -45.15 14.67
CA LEU A 22 -22.79 -44.08 15.17
C LEU A 22 -22.26 -43.13 14.07
N PHE A 23 -22.89 -41.97 13.89
CA PHE A 23 -22.26 -40.82 13.23
C PHE A 23 -21.31 -40.18 14.26
N PRO A 24 -19.98 -40.15 14.07
CA PRO A 24 -19.17 -39.24 14.85
C PRO A 24 -19.48 -37.83 14.34
N LEU A 25 -20.22 -37.09 15.16
CA LEU A 25 -20.41 -35.65 15.05
C LEU A 25 -19.04 -34.99 15.10
N LEU A 26 -18.44 -34.73 13.94
CA LEU A 26 -17.28 -33.84 13.83
C LEU A 26 -17.79 -32.42 14.10
N LEU A 27 -17.89 -32.06 15.39
CA LEU A 27 -17.95 -30.67 15.83
C LEU A 27 -16.62 -30.04 15.45
N LEU A 28 -16.53 -29.54 14.22
CA LEU A 28 -15.55 -28.53 13.87
C LEU A 28 -15.94 -27.30 14.68
N VAL A 29 -15.39 -27.19 15.88
CA VAL A 29 -15.44 -25.96 16.66
C VAL A 29 -14.70 -24.94 15.80
N ALA A 30 -15.47 -24.16 15.04
CA ALA A 30 -15.00 -22.95 14.40
C ALA A 30 -14.66 -21.98 15.54
N HIS A 31 -13.47 -22.15 16.10
CA HIS A 31 -12.86 -21.12 16.90
C HIS A 31 -12.70 -19.94 15.94
N PRO A 32 -13.28 -18.76 16.21
CA PRO A 32 -12.87 -17.59 15.46
C PRO A 32 -11.39 -17.44 15.75
N ILE A 33 -10.55 -17.78 14.77
CA ILE A 33 -9.14 -17.46 14.80
C ILE A 33 -9.13 -15.93 14.73
N THR A 34 -9.21 -15.31 15.90
CA THR A 34 -8.91 -13.90 16.08
C THR A 34 -7.40 -13.82 15.96
N THR A 35 -6.92 -13.81 14.71
CA THR A 35 -5.54 -13.41 14.45
C THR A 35 -5.43 -11.97 14.94
N LEU A 36 -4.80 -11.80 16.09
CA LEU A 36 -4.31 -10.50 16.53
C LEU A 36 -3.19 -10.11 15.55
N PHE A 37 -3.57 -9.52 14.42
CA PHE A 37 -2.63 -8.76 13.62
C PHE A 37 -2.29 -7.52 14.44
N ASN A 38 -1.18 -7.59 15.19
CA ASN A 38 -0.55 -6.41 15.75
C ASN A 38 -0.05 -5.55 14.58
N PHE A 39 -0.94 -4.72 14.02
CA PHE A 39 -0.56 -3.74 13.02
C PHE A 39 0.27 -2.67 13.71
N THR A 40 1.58 -2.85 13.72
CA THR A 40 2.48 -1.78 14.13
C THR A 40 2.42 -0.73 13.04
N VAL A 41 1.73 0.39 13.32
CA VAL A 41 1.72 1.54 12.42
C VAL A 41 3.14 2.08 12.32
N SER A 42 3.86 1.66 11.28
CA SER A 42 5.22 2.13 11.01
C SER A 42 5.17 3.60 10.60
N ARG A 43 5.50 4.51 11.52
CA ARG A 43 5.62 5.94 11.19
C ARG A 43 6.81 6.14 10.26
N ASN A 44 6.64 7.01 9.27
CA ASN A 44 7.75 7.37 8.42
C ASN A 44 8.79 8.19 9.22
N PRO A 45 10.08 8.04 8.91
CA PRO A 45 11.10 9.00 9.34
C PRO A 45 10.68 10.44 9.01
N SER A 46 11.18 11.42 9.77
CA SER A 46 10.82 12.82 9.57
C SER A 46 11.41 13.44 8.30
N GLN A 47 12.42 12.80 7.67
CA GLN A 47 13.16 13.36 6.55
C GLN A 47 13.62 12.30 5.55
N LEU A 48 13.69 12.70 4.28
CA LEU A 48 14.44 12.09 3.18
C LEU A 48 15.32 13.15 2.53
N ASP A 49 16.52 12.78 2.10
CA ASP A 49 17.49 13.66 1.45
C ASP A 49 18.03 13.01 0.16
N ALA A 50 18.00 13.74 -0.95
CA ALA A 50 18.42 13.24 -2.26
C ALA A 50 19.92 12.93 -2.35
N SER A 51 20.72 13.50 -1.45
CA SER A 51 22.14 13.16 -1.29
C SER A 51 22.33 11.72 -0.83
N PHE A 52 21.29 11.09 -0.25
CA PHE A 52 21.27 9.72 0.24
C PHE A 52 20.19 8.89 -0.48
N PRO A 53 20.45 8.44 -1.73
CA PRO A 53 19.44 7.84 -2.61
C PRO A 53 18.85 6.51 -2.11
N ASN A 54 19.44 5.90 -1.09
CA ASN A 54 18.93 4.67 -0.47
C ASN A 54 17.91 4.94 0.66
N GLN A 55 17.66 6.20 1.03
CA GLN A 55 16.63 6.54 2.00
C GLN A 55 15.24 6.47 1.35
N ILE A 56 14.35 5.71 1.96
CA ILE A 56 12.97 5.54 1.51
C ILE A 56 12.01 5.47 2.70
N TRP A 57 10.77 5.87 2.46
CA TRP A 57 9.66 5.53 3.36
C TRP A 57 8.85 4.39 2.74
N SER A 58 8.60 3.34 3.51
CA SER A 58 7.88 2.15 3.03
C SER A 58 6.52 2.02 3.71
N SER A 59 5.52 1.63 2.94
CA SER A 59 4.27 1.08 3.48
C SER A 59 4.55 -0.15 4.37
N PRO A 60 3.69 -0.45 5.37
CA PRO A 60 3.85 -1.62 6.24
C PRO A 60 4.01 -2.95 5.51
N ASN A 61 3.28 -3.16 4.42
CA ASN A 61 3.39 -4.37 3.60
C ASN A 61 4.58 -4.35 2.61
N LYS A 62 5.35 -3.25 2.56
CA LYS A 62 6.51 -3.06 1.68
C LYS A 62 6.18 -3.16 0.18
N THR A 63 5.00 -2.71 -0.23
CA THR A 63 4.61 -2.69 -1.66
C THR A 63 4.73 -1.29 -2.25
N PHE A 64 4.39 -0.26 -1.47
CA PHE A 64 4.54 1.14 -1.83
C PHE A 64 5.72 1.79 -1.11
N PHE A 65 6.39 2.69 -1.82
CA PHE A 65 7.57 3.40 -1.33
C PHE A 65 7.55 4.87 -1.73
N ILE A 66 8.01 5.75 -0.85
CA ILE A 66 8.36 7.15 -1.17
C ILE A 66 9.88 7.29 -1.23
N GLY A 67 10.36 7.95 -2.28
CA GLY A 67 11.76 8.31 -2.44
C GLY A 67 11.95 9.58 -3.27
N LEU A 68 13.18 10.09 -3.27
CA LEU A 68 13.61 11.18 -4.14
C LEU A 68 14.31 10.56 -5.35
N LEU A 69 13.66 10.65 -6.52
CA LEU A 69 14.09 10.00 -7.76
C LEU A 69 14.55 11.04 -8.78
N PRO A 70 15.53 10.73 -9.66
CA PRO A 70 15.86 11.60 -10.77
C PRO A 70 14.64 11.92 -11.63
N ALA A 71 14.49 13.18 -12.01
CA ALA A 71 13.40 13.63 -12.86
C ALA A 71 13.54 13.01 -14.26
N PRO A 72 12.43 12.61 -14.92
CA PRO A 72 12.49 11.99 -16.24
C PRO A 72 13.04 12.93 -17.32
N SER A 73 12.92 14.24 -17.12
CA SER A 73 13.41 15.28 -18.04
C SER A 73 14.89 15.62 -17.86
N SER A 74 15.51 15.31 -16.71
CA SER A 74 16.91 15.62 -16.44
C SER A 74 17.50 14.75 -15.32
N SER A 75 18.72 14.25 -15.53
CA SER A 75 19.46 13.48 -14.51
C SER A 75 20.02 14.34 -13.38
N SER A 76 19.97 15.67 -13.51
CA SER A 76 20.45 16.64 -12.53
C SER A 76 19.36 17.15 -11.58
N SER A 77 18.09 16.85 -11.87
CA SER A 77 16.95 17.26 -11.04
C SER A 77 16.24 16.04 -10.49
N PHE A 78 15.49 16.22 -9.41
CA PHE A 78 14.83 15.16 -8.66
C PHE A 78 13.34 15.47 -8.49
N VAL A 79 12.55 14.45 -8.16
CA VAL A 79 11.14 14.57 -7.77
C VAL A 79 10.89 13.71 -6.55
N ALA A 80 9.97 14.13 -5.68
CA ALA A 80 9.44 13.23 -4.66
C ALA A 80 8.37 12.34 -5.30
N ALA A 81 8.52 11.03 -5.15
CA ALA A 81 7.71 10.05 -5.87
C ALA A 81 7.21 8.92 -4.97
N ILE A 82 5.96 8.52 -5.16
CA ILE A 82 5.39 7.26 -4.69
C ILE A 82 5.55 6.22 -5.81
N THR A 83 6.14 5.09 -5.45
CA THR A 83 6.39 3.98 -6.36
C THR A 83 5.81 2.67 -5.82
N TYR A 84 5.58 1.73 -6.73
CA TYR A 84 5.01 0.41 -6.49
C TYR A 84 5.92 -0.69 -7.04
N PHE A 85 5.77 -1.92 -6.54
CA PHE A 85 6.46 -3.13 -7.01
C PHE A 85 7.99 -2.99 -7.01
N ASP A 86 8.58 -2.98 -5.81
CA ASP A 86 10.02 -2.74 -5.59
C ASP A 86 10.54 -1.49 -6.34
N ARG A 87 9.73 -0.43 -6.31
CA ARG A 87 10.01 0.88 -6.93
C ARG A 87 10.04 0.88 -8.46
N SER A 88 9.62 -0.20 -9.11
CA SER A 88 9.65 -0.34 -10.58
C SER A 88 8.53 0.43 -11.28
N VAL A 89 7.47 0.80 -10.56
CA VAL A 89 6.32 1.51 -11.13
C VAL A 89 6.18 2.85 -10.44
N LEU A 90 6.25 3.94 -11.19
CA LEU A 90 5.83 5.25 -10.69
C LEU A 90 4.31 5.27 -10.58
N VAL A 91 3.79 5.78 -9.45
CA VAL A 91 2.36 5.95 -9.19
C VAL A 91 2.01 7.43 -9.16
N LEU A 92 2.82 8.19 -8.43
CA LEU A 92 2.57 9.61 -8.15
C LEU A 92 3.90 10.34 -7.99
N SER A 93 4.04 11.55 -8.54
CA SER A 93 5.23 12.40 -8.29
C SER A 93 4.87 13.87 -8.15
N THR A 94 5.73 14.66 -7.51
CA THR A 94 5.59 16.11 -7.50
C THR A 94 5.67 16.69 -8.92
N PRO A 95 4.91 17.75 -9.25
CA PRO A 95 4.86 18.32 -10.60
C PRO A 95 6.15 19.07 -10.96
N SER A 96 6.81 19.66 -9.96
CA SER A 96 8.05 20.40 -10.12
C SER A 96 9.25 19.53 -9.77
N SER A 97 10.30 19.63 -10.58
CA SER A 97 11.59 19.05 -10.28
C SER A 97 12.39 19.97 -9.35
N VAL A 98 13.18 19.37 -8.48
CA VAL A 98 14.02 20.03 -7.48
C VAL A 98 15.49 19.66 -7.70
N ASP A 99 16.43 20.37 -7.09
CA ASP A 99 17.88 20.11 -7.24
C ASP A 99 18.32 18.81 -6.55
N ARG A 100 19.60 18.46 -6.73
CA ARG A 100 20.19 17.23 -6.19
C ARG A 100 20.39 17.24 -4.67
N SER A 101 20.38 18.42 -4.07
CA SER A 101 20.47 18.63 -2.62
C SER A 101 19.09 18.77 -1.95
N CYS A 102 18.04 18.30 -2.62
CA CYS A 102 16.68 18.44 -2.11
C CYS A 102 16.37 17.53 -0.93
N SER A 103 15.35 17.93 -0.16
CA SER A 103 14.87 17.12 0.97
C SER A 103 13.35 17.18 1.10
N LEU A 104 12.74 16.06 1.48
CA LEU A 104 11.35 15.96 1.88
C LEU A 104 11.28 15.81 3.39
N ARG A 105 10.64 16.75 4.10
CA ARG A 105 10.70 16.87 5.56
C ARG A 105 9.34 17.15 6.17
N LEU A 106 8.99 16.42 7.23
CA LEU A 106 7.90 16.81 8.12
C LEU A 106 8.44 17.77 9.17
N LEU A 107 8.08 19.04 9.05
CA LEU A 107 8.53 20.10 9.95
C LEU A 107 7.82 20.03 11.32
N PRO A 108 8.41 20.57 12.39
CA PRO A 108 7.77 20.66 13.71
C PRO A 108 6.45 21.44 13.72
N THR A 109 6.23 22.30 12.73
CA THR A 109 4.96 23.02 12.53
C THR A 109 3.83 22.10 12.05
N GLY A 110 4.14 20.85 11.73
CA GLY A 110 3.21 19.87 11.15
C GLY A 110 3.18 19.91 9.62
N ASN A 111 3.91 20.82 8.98
CA ASN A 111 3.91 20.93 7.51
C ASN A 111 4.89 19.93 6.88
N LEU A 112 4.43 19.18 5.88
CA LEU A 112 5.31 18.35 5.06
C LEU A 112 5.80 19.20 3.88
N VAL A 113 7.11 19.31 3.71
CA VAL A 113 7.74 20.24 2.76
C VAL A 113 8.77 19.53 1.90
N LEU A 114 8.74 19.75 0.60
CA LEU A 114 9.83 19.49 -0.33
C LEU A 114 10.58 20.80 -0.57
N SER A 115 11.88 20.83 -0.29
CA SER A 115 12.73 22.01 -0.47
C SER A 115 13.97 21.70 -1.28
N HIS A 116 14.53 22.74 -1.89
CA HIS A 116 15.87 22.72 -2.45
C HIS A 116 16.94 22.62 -1.34
N GLY A 117 18.20 22.42 -1.74
CA GLY A 117 19.35 22.43 -0.83
C GLY A 117 19.59 23.76 -0.12
N ASP A 118 19.17 24.88 -0.74
CA ASP A 118 19.22 26.22 -0.14
C ASP A 118 18.07 26.49 0.85
N GLY A 119 17.14 25.54 1.02
CA GLY A 119 15.97 25.65 1.89
C GLY A 119 14.76 26.30 1.26
N SER A 120 14.83 26.76 0.00
CA SER A 120 13.67 27.29 -0.71
C SER A 120 12.61 26.20 -0.91
N THR A 121 11.35 26.53 -0.61
CA THR A 121 10.24 25.57 -0.65
C THR A 121 9.72 25.42 -2.07
N VAL A 122 9.71 24.19 -2.57
CA VAL A 122 9.14 23.83 -3.89
C VAL A 122 7.70 23.39 -3.74
N TRP A 123 7.42 22.63 -2.69
CA TRP A 123 6.09 22.10 -2.44
C TRP A 123 5.83 21.97 -0.93
N SER A 124 4.58 22.15 -0.51
CA SER A 124 4.17 21.82 0.84
C SER A 124 2.73 21.31 0.94
N SER A 125 2.43 20.52 1.96
CA SER A 125 1.09 19.99 2.21
C SER A 125 0.11 21.05 2.74
N ASN A 126 0.56 22.28 3.03
CA ASN A 126 -0.24 23.36 3.60
C ASN A 126 -0.97 22.93 4.89
N THR A 127 -0.25 22.19 5.75
CA THR A 127 -0.77 21.68 7.03
C THR A 127 -0.12 22.32 8.25
N SER A 128 0.65 23.39 8.05
CA SER A 128 1.23 24.18 9.13
C SER A 128 0.16 24.57 10.16
N SER A 129 0.46 24.34 11.44
CA SER A 129 -0.41 24.63 12.58
C SER A 129 -1.76 23.89 12.60
N LYS A 130 -1.95 22.86 11.76
CA LYS A 130 -3.16 22.01 11.80
C LYS A 130 -3.09 20.86 12.82
N GLY A 131 -2.01 20.78 13.61
CA GLY A 131 -1.83 19.74 14.63
C GLY A 131 -1.31 18.40 14.10
N VAL A 132 -0.74 18.38 12.89
CA VAL A 132 -0.04 17.19 12.36
C VAL A 132 1.19 16.90 13.22
N SER A 133 1.35 15.63 13.60
CA SER A 133 2.48 15.14 14.39
C SER A 133 3.25 14.01 13.72
N SER A 134 2.68 13.38 12.69
CA SER A 134 3.31 12.24 12.02
C SER A 134 2.80 12.05 10.60
N SER A 135 3.65 11.45 9.77
CA SER A 135 3.32 10.99 8.43
C SER A 135 3.36 9.46 8.34
N PHE A 136 2.58 8.91 7.43
CA PHE A 136 2.43 7.48 7.22
C PHE A 136 2.12 7.18 5.75
N LEU A 137 2.85 6.24 5.14
CA LEU A 137 2.50 5.70 3.83
C LEU A 137 1.67 4.44 4.04
N ASP A 138 0.42 4.44 3.58
CA ASP A 138 -0.45 3.27 3.73
C ASP A 138 -0.22 2.22 2.64
N ASP A 139 -0.78 1.04 2.85
CA ASP A 139 -0.70 -0.10 1.92
C ASP A 139 -1.51 0.12 0.63
N SER A 140 -2.23 1.25 0.52
CA SER A 140 -2.92 1.68 -0.70
C SER A 140 -2.11 2.72 -1.49
N GLY A 141 -0.91 3.07 -1.03
CA GLY A 141 -0.05 4.07 -1.67
C GLY A 141 -0.43 5.52 -1.36
N LYS A 142 -1.25 5.77 -0.35
CA LYS A 142 -1.58 7.13 0.12
C LYS A 142 -0.60 7.58 1.17
N LEU A 143 -0.07 8.78 1.00
CA LEU A 143 0.66 9.48 2.05
C LEU A 143 -0.35 10.21 2.94
N ILE A 144 -0.40 9.84 4.20
CA ILE A 144 -1.35 10.34 5.19
C ILE A 144 -0.59 11.16 6.24
N LEU A 145 -1.10 12.33 6.59
CA LEU A 145 -0.66 13.10 7.75
C LEU A 145 -1.71 13.02 8.85
N ARG A 146 -1.25 12.74 10.08
CA ARG A 146 -2.10 12.52 11.25
C ARG A 146 -1.67 13.36 12.44
N ASN A 147 -2.63 13.66 13.31
CA ASN A 147 -2.35 14.22 14.62
C ASN A 147 -1.90 13.15 15.64
N ALA A 148 -1.61 13.58 16.86
CA ALA A 148 -1.12 12.69 17.92
C ALA A 148 -2.17 11.64 18.36
N THR A 149 -3.45 11.89 18.12
CA THR A 149 -4.55 10.95 18.41
C THR A 149 -4.82 9.98 17.26
N GLY A 150 -4.05 10.03 16.17
CA GLY A 150 -4.19 9.15 15.01
C GLY A 150 -5.26 9.56 14.00
N ILE A 151 -5.87 10.74 14.15
CA ILE A 151 -6.85 11.27 13.20
C ILE A 151 -6.13 11.75 11.94
N THR A 152 -6.63 11.34 10.78
CA THR A 152 -6.18 11.82 9.46
C THR A 152 -6.59 13.27 9.26
N LEU A 153 -5.60 14.12 9.02
CA LEU A 153 -5.79 15.55 8.74
C LEU A 153 -5.52 15.91 7.27
N TRP A 154 -4.78 15.06 6.56
CA TRP A 154 -4.42 15.25 5.15
C TRP A 154 -4.06 13.91 4.49
N SER A 155 -4.30 13.82 3.19
CA SER A 155 -4.05 12.64 2.34
C SER A 155 -3.63 13.10 0.95
N SER A 156 -2.60 12.46 0.37
CA SER A 156 -2.08 12.83 -0.95
C SER A 156 -3.11 12.69 -2.07
N PHE A 157 -4.11 11.81 -1.92
CA PHE A 157 -5.09 11.53 -2.97
C PHE A 157 -6.35 12.40 -2.85
N ASP A 158 -6.62 12.96 -1.66
CA ASP A 158 -7.79 13.82 -1.41
C ASP A 158 -7.51 15.30 -1.75
N HIS A 159 -6.26 15.61 -2.14
CA HIS A 159 -5.85 16.93 -2.63
C HIS A 159 -5.22 16.86 -4.03
N PRO A 160 -5.98 16.39 -5.06
CA PRO A 160 -5.40 16.01 -6.34
C PRO A 160 -4.97 17.15 -7.29
N ILE A 161 -5.04 18.44 -6.92
CA ILE A 161 -4.93 19.50 -7.94
C ILE A 161 -3.65 20.36 -7.95
N ASP A 162 -2.85 20.47 -6.88
CA ASP A 162 -1.69 21.42 -6.94
C ASP A 162 -0.33 20.82 -6.64
N SER A 163 -0.22 19.49 -6.51
CA SER A 163 0.86 18.93 -5.68
C SER A 163 1.48 17.65 -6.19
N PHE A 164 0.70 16.84 -6.91
CA PHE A 164 1.17 15.55 -7.36
C PHE A 164 0.45 15.13 -8.65
N THR A 165 1.21 14.70 -9.65
CA THR A 165 0.68 14.18 -10.91
C THR A 165 0.62 12.67 -10.84
N PHE A 166 -0.57 12.10 -11.04
CA PHE A 166 -0.73 10.66 -11.17
C PHE A 166 -0.14 10.22 -12.51
N THR A 167 0.74 9.25 -12.49
CA THR A 167 1.37 8.71 -13.70
C THR A 167 1.61 7.24 -13.46
N PHE A 168 1.10 6.39 -14.35
CA PHE A 168 1.43 4.98 -14.36
C PHE A 168 2.53 4.76 -15.40
N SER A 169 3.79 4.82 -14.97
CA SER A 169 4.93 4.50 -15.83
C SER A 169 5.77 3.40 -15.22
N ALA A 170 5.93 2.29 -15.95
CA ALA A 170 6.91 1.27 -15.59
C ALA A 170 8.31 1.83 -15.88
N PHE A 171 9.09 2.04 -14.83
CA PHE A 171 10.51 2.37 -14.94
C PHE A 171 11.22 1.12 -15.44
N SER A 172 11.38 1.01 -16.76
CA SER A 172 12.16 -0.06 -17.37
C SER A 172 13.63 0.15 -17.00
N SER A 173 14.07 -0.46 -15.91
CA SER A 173 15.49 -0.64 -15.64
C SER A 173 16.04 -1.69 -16.62
N LYS A 174 16.09 -1.35 -17.90
CA LYS A 174 16.84 -2.13 -18.88
C LYS A 174 18.31 -1.89 -18.54
N PHE A 175 18.90 -2.86 -17.84
CA PHE A 175 20.32 -2.95 -17.60
C PHE A 175 21.07 -2.59 -18.89
N ARG A 176 21.71 -1.43 -18.89
CA ARG A 176 22.83 -1.13 -19.77
C ARG A 176 23.98 -2.01 -19.29
N LYS A 177 24.05 -3.26 -19.77
CA LYS A 177 25.35 -3.91 -19.88
C LYS A 177 26.07 -3.17 -21.00
N SER A 178 27.01 -2.32 -20.61
CA SER A 178 28.11 -1.90 -21.47
C SER A 178 28.97 -3.13 -21.73
N ASP A 179 29.14 -3.42 -23.02
CA ASP A 179 30.22 -4.13 -23.73
C ASP A 179 30.85 -5.37 -23.07
#